data_AF-A0A0N4YU18-F1
#
_entry.id   AF-A0A0N4YU18-F1
#
_cell.length_a   1.000
_cell.length_b   1.000
_cell.length_c   1.000
_cell.angle_alpha   90.00
_cell.angle_beta   90.00
_cell.angle_gamma   90.00
#
_symmetry.space_group_name_H-M   'P 1'
#
loop_
_entity.id
_entity.type
_entity.pdbx_description
1 polymer ?
#
loop_
_entity_poly.entity_id
_entity_poly.type
_entity_poly.pdbx_seq_one_letter_code
_entity_poly.pdbx_strand_id
1 'polypeptide(L)'
;MAAQLSRERTRDQEIAQTVFQEVSNEQQEEQCSFILIEKLEQAGISSGDIKRLKEAGFNTVERIAHAMKSEIASVKGISEQKADKLLYEAMKLVPMGFTTAYEVHERRSELIQIRTGS
;
A
#
# COMPACT_ATOMS: atom_id res chain seq x y z
N MET A 1 -14.32 18.30 -47.91
CA MET A 1 -13.03 18.33 -47.16
C MET A 1 -13.19 18.44 -45.65
N ALA A 2 -14.39 18.74 -45.09
CA ALA A 2 -14.60 18.83 -43.63
C ALA A 2 -14.77 17.48 -42.91
N ALA A 3 -15.24 16.44 -43.61
CA ALA A 3 -15.52 15.12 -43.00
C ALA A 3 -14.26 14.29 -42.64
N GLN A 4 -13.09 14.67 -43.15
CA GLN A 4 -11.82 13.99 -42.82
C GLN A 4 -11.23 14.53 -41.51
N LEU A 5 -11.28 15.85 -41.29
CA LEU A 5 -10.79 16.50 -40.07
C LEU A 5 -11.57 16.08 -38.80
N SER A 6 -12.85 15.75 -38.94
CA SER A 6 -13.69 15.26 -37.84
C SER A 6 -13.41 13.80 -37.47
N ARG A 7 -12.94 12.97 -38.42
CA ARG A 7 -12.56 11.58 -38.19
C ARG A 7 -11.15 11.42 -37.61
N GLU A 8 -10.26 12.37 -37.88
CA GLU A 8 -8.92 12.41 -37.27
C GLU A 8 -9.01 12.77 -35.78
N ARG A 9 -9.82 13.78 -35.41
CA ARG A 9 -10.04 14.14 -33.99
C ARG A 9 -10.61 13.01 -33.13
N THR A 10 -11.45 12.14 -33.70
CA THR A 10 -11.99 10.97 -32.98
C THR A 10 -10.94 9.86 -32.83
N ARG A 11 -10.06 9.66 -33.82
CA ARG A 11 -8.97 8.67 -33.73
C ARG A 11 -7.89 9.09 -32.74
N ASP A 12 -7.54 10.38 -32.70
CA ASP A 12 -6.61 10.90 -31.70
C ASP A 12 -7.17 10.76 -30.27
N GLN A 13 -8.50 10.86 -30.12
CA GLN A 13 -9.18 10.61 -28.83
C GLN A 13 -9.18 9.12 -28.44
N GLU A 14 -9.40 8.20 -29.39
CA GLU A 14 -9.35 6.76 -29.14
C GLU A 14 -7.93 6.26 -28.83
N ILE A 15 -6.91 6.82 -29.50
CA ILE A 15 -5.49 6.55 -29.23
C ILE A 15 -5.09 7.12 -27.86
N ALA A 16 -5.53 8.34 -27.51
CA ALA A 16 -5.29 8.89 -26.17
C ALA A 16 -5.95 8.04 -25.06
N GLN A 17 -7.12 7.46 -25.31
CA GLN A 17 -7.79 6.55 -24.38
C GLN A 17 -7.06 5.21 -24.23
N THR A 18 -6.57 4.62 -25.32
CA THR A 18 -5.79 3.36 -25.26
C THR A 18 -4.42 3.56 -24.64
N VAL A 19 -3.74 4.68 -24.94
CA VAL A 19 -2.45 5.01 -24.32
C VAL A 19 -2.62 5.29 -22.82
N PHE A 20 -3.68 5.98 -22.38
CA PHE A 20 -3.97 6.19 -20.95
C PHE A 20 -4.27 4.87 -20.21
N GLN A 21 -4.89 3.92 -20.91
CA GLN A 21 -5.20 2.60 -20.37
C GLN A 21 -3.96 1.71 -20.28
N GLU A 22 -2.98 1.85 -21.18
CA GLU A 22 -1.70 1.12 -21.11
C GLU A 22 -0.76 1.67 -20.02
N VAL A 23 -0.71 2.99 -19.77
CA VAL A 23 0.11 3.56 -18.67
C VAL A 23 -0.40 3.12 -17.29
N SER A 24 -1.69 2.83 -17.17
CA SER A 24 -2.30 2.34 -15.92
C SER A 24 -1.97 0.87 -15.63
N ASN A 25 -1.56 0.10 -16.64
CA ASN A 25 -1.34 -1.34 -16.51
C ASN A 25 0.08 -1.70 -16.05
N GLU A 26 1.03 -0.76 -16.12
CA GLU A 26 2.41 -0.95 -15.64
C GLU A 26 2.58 -0.56 -14.15
N GLN A 27 1.57 0.06 -13.54
CA GLN A 27 1.54 0.35 -12.09
C GLN A 27 0.72 -0.65 -11.29
N GLN A 28 0.13 -1.65 -11.94
CA GLN A 28 -0.35 -2.85 -11.26
C GLN A 28 0.84 -3.76 -10.93
N GLU A 29 1.78 -3.25 -10.11
CA GLU A 29 2.29 -4.12 -9.05
C GLU A 29 1.02 -4.63 -8.37
N GLU A 30 0.81 -5.95 -8.38
CA GLU A 30 -0.23 -6.61 -7.61
C GLU A 30 -0.43 -5.83 -6.31
N GLN A 31 -1.56 -5.13 -6.17
CA GLN A 31 -1.94 -4.46 -4.93
C GLN A 31 -2.21 -5.57 -3.92
N CYS A 32 -1.14 -6.20 -3.43
CA CYS A 32 -1.16 -7.05 -2.29
C CYS A 32 -1.82 -6.23 -1.19
N SER A 33 -2.89 -6.76 -0.61
CA SER A 33 -3.66 -6.09 0.45
C SER A 33 -2.80 -5.74 1.67
N PHE A 34 -1.57 -6.24 1.72
CA PHE A 34 -0.60 -6.01 2.76
C PHE A 34 0.71 -5.45 2.20
N ILE A 35 1.33 -4.58 2.98
CA ILE A 35 2.67 -4.07 2.69
C ILE A 35 3.69 -4.95 3.41
N LEU A 36 4.64 -5.53 2.66
CA LEU A 36 5.73 -6.34 3.21
C LEU A 36 6.73 -5.50 4.02
N ILE A 37 7.31 -6.12 5.04
CA ILE A 37 8.35 -5.51 5.89
C ILE A 37 9.60 -5.09 5.09
N GLU A 38 9.84 -5.65 3.90
CA GLU A 38 10.99 -5.30 3.06
C GLU A 38 10.90 -3.85 2.55
N LYS A 39 9.70 -3.27 2.38
CA LYS A 39 9.57 -1.84 2.02
C LYS A 39 10.08 -0.91 3.13
N LEU A 40 10.17 -1.38 4.39
CA LEU A 40 10.77 -0.62 5.49
C LEU A 40 12.31 -0.55 5.41
N GLU A 41 12.97 -1.41 4.61
CA GLU A 41 14.42 -1.26 4.31
C GLU A 41 14.71 0.05 3.60
N GLN A 42 13.83 0.41 2.65
CA GLN A 42 13.93 1.68 1.89
C GLN A 42 13.69 2.91 2.78
N ALA A 43 12.97 2.74 3.90
CA ALA A 43 12.74 3.77 4.89
C ALA A 43 13.92 3.94 5.89
N GLY A 44 15.02 3.23 5.70
CA GLY A 44 16.26 3.39 6.48
C GLY A 44 16.38 2.48 7.71
N ILE A 45 15.60 1.39 7.77
CA ILE A 45 15.73 0.36 8.81
C ILE A 45 16.80 -0.66 8.40
N SER A 46 17.61 -1.10 9.38
CA SER A 46 18.67 -2.08 9.12
C SER A 46 18.09 -3.46 8.79
N SER A 47 18.62 -4.11 7.76
CA SER A 47 18.26 -5.50 7.38
C SER A 47 18.47 -6.50 8.51
N GLY A 48 19.38 -6.23 9.46
CA GLY A 48 19.56 -7.03 10.66
C GLY A 48 18.40 -6.95 11.64
N ASP A 49 17.77 -5.77 11.78
CA ASP A 49 16.60 -5.57 12.63
C ASP A 49 15.35 -6.20 11.98
N ILE A 50 15.26 -6.20 10.64
CA ILE A 50 14.15 -6.82 9.89
C ILE A 50 14.14 -8.33 10.01
N LYS A 51 15.31 -8.98 9.98
CA LYS A 51 15.39 -10.44 10.23
C LYS A 51 14.87 -10.80 11.63
N ARG A 52 15.23 -10.01 12.64
CA ARG A 52 14.75 -10.19 14.03
C ARG A 52 13.25 -9.94 14.14
N LEU A 53 12.72 -8.94 13.45
CA LEU A 53 11.29 -8.66 13.38
C LEU A 53 10.52 -9.82 12.71
N LYS A 54 11.05 -10.36 11.62
CA LYS A 54 10.49 -11.52 10.92
C LYS A 54 10.48 -12.78 11.79
N GLU A 55 11.57 -13.03 12.52
CA GLU A 55 11.66 -14.12 13.51
C GLU A 55 10.67 -13.94 14.67
N ALA A 56 10.41 -12.69 15.07
CA ALA A 56 9.39 -12.35 16.08
C ALA A 56 7.94 -12.39 15.54
N GLY A 57 7.74 -12.69 14.25
CA GLY A 57 6.42 -12.80 13.62
C GLY A 57 5.88 -11.50 13.02
N PHE A 58 6.67 -10.43 12.95
CA PHE A 58 6.33 -9.20 12.26
C PHE A 58 6.71 -9.31 10.78
N ASN A 59 5.74 -9.68 9.94
CA ASN A 59 5.96 -9.88 8.50
C ASN A 59 5.46 -8.71 7.63
N THR A 60 4.53 -7.92 8.15
CA THR A 60 3.89 -6.80 7.42
C THR A 60 4.09 -5.48 8.15
N VAL A 61 4.10 -4.39 7.39
CA VAL A 61 4.19 -3.02 7.92
C VAL A 61 2.97 -2.69 8.78
N GLU A 62 1.79 -3.17 8.39
CA GLU A 62 0.55 -2.97 9.15
C GLU A 62 0.59 -3.64 10.51
N ARG A 63 1.21 -4.82 10.62
CA ARG A 63 1.37 -5.49 11.92
C ARG A 63 2.23 -4.66 12.86
N ILE A 64 3.26 -3.99 12.33
CA ILE A 64 4.13 -3.08 13.09
C ILE A 64 3.38 -1.80 13.48
N ALA A 65 2.64 -1.20 12.54
CA ALA A 65 1.90 0.03 12.79
C ALA A 65 0.83 -0.13 13.89
N HIS A 66 0.18 -1.30 13.96
CA HIS A 66 -0.83 -1.63 14.96
C HIS A 66 -0.27 -2.23 16.27
N ALA A 67 1.01 -2.59 16.30
CA ALA A 67 1.64 -3.15 17.51
C ALA A 67 1.92 -2.06 18.55
N MET A 68 1.91 -2.45 19.82
CA MET A 68 2.31 -1.54 20.89
C MET A 68 3.83 -1.37 20.91
N LYS A 69 4.30 -0.19 21.36
CA LYS A 69 5.73 0.09 21.58
C LYS A 69 6.43 -0.99 22.43
N SER A 70 5.72 -1.51 23.43
CA SER A 70 6.20 -2.58 24.31
C SER A 70 6.43 -3.90 23.57
N GLU A 71 5.60 -4.25 22.59
CA GLU A 71 5.74 -5.49 21.81
C GLU A 71 6.97 -5.45 20.90
N ILE A 72 7.22 -4.30 20.28
CA ILE A 72 8.38 -4.08 19.41
C ILE A 72 9.69 -4.03 20.23
N ALA A 73 9.66 -3.38 21.40
CA ALA A 73 10.79 -3.34 22.33
C ALA A 73 11.09 -4.71 23.00
N SER A 74 10.09 -5.59 23.09
CA SER A 74 10.26 -6.96 23.61
C SER A 74 11.04 -7.86 22.65
N VAL A 75 11.20 -7.47 21.38
CA VAL A 75 12.02 -8.19 20.41
C VAL A 75 13.50 -8.03 20.78
N LYS A 76 14.18 -9.17 20.99
CA LYS A 76 15.59 -9.21 21.39
C LYS A 76 16.46 -8.42 20.41
N GLY A 77 17.06 -7.34 20.89
CA GLY A 77 18.01 -6.51 20.12
C GLY A 77 17.42 -5.25 19.47
N ILE A 78 16.15 -4.94 19.73
CA ILE A 78 15.56 -3.64 19.37
C ILE A 78 15.58 -2.73 20.60
N SER A 79 16.13 -1.52 20.46
CA SER A 79 16.05 -0.49 21.49
C SER A 79 14.78 0.34 21.35
N GLU A 80 14.29 0.94 22.44
CA GLU A 80 13.12 1.82 22.40
C GLU A 80 13.25 2.95 21.36
N GLN A 81 14.45 3.52 21.23
CA GLN A 81 14.75 4.54 20.22
C GLN A 81 14.58 4.04 18.77
N LYS A 82 14.87 2.76 18.51
CA LYS A 82 14.64 2.15 17.20
C LYS A 82 13.17 1.83 16.98
N ALA A 83 12.47 1.37 18.02
CA ALA A 83 11.04 1.10 17.98
C ALA A 83 10.23 2.36 17.65
N ASP A 84 10.60 3.52 18.21
CA ASP A 84 9.95 4.80 17.88
C ASP A 84 10.14 5.21 16.41
N LYS A 85 11.35 5.05 15.88
CA LYS A 85 11.62 5.32 14.45
C LYS A 85 10.84 4.38 13.55
N LEU A 86 10.79 3.10 13.91
CA LEU A 86 10.09 2.07 13.16
C LEU A 86 8.58 2.35 13.10
N LEU A 87 7.98 2.77 14.22
CA LEU A 87 6.60 3.21 14.26
C LEU A 87 6.37 4.46 13.41
N TYR A 88 7.26 5.45 13.48
CA TYR A 88 7.11 6.68 12.70
C TYR A 88 7.12 6.42 11.18
N GLU A 89 8.02 5.57 10.70
CA GLU A 89 8.05 5.19 9.28
C GLU A 89 6.85 4.30 8.90
N ALA A 90 6.42 3.38 9.77
CA ALA A 90 5.24 2.56 9.53
C ALA A 90 3.94 3.40 9.46
N MET A 91 3.83 4.45 10.28
CA MET A 91 2.67 5.36 10.29
C MET A 91 2.54 6.21 9.02
N LYS A 92 3.63 6.43 8.26
CA LYS A 92 3.56 7.12 6.96
C LYS A 92 3.01 6.22 5.87
N LEU A 93 3.31 4.92 5.96
CA LEU A 93 2.91 3.92 4.97
C LEU A 93 1.47 3.44 5.19
N VAL A 94 1.01 3.42 6.44
CA VAL A 94 -0.32 2.94 6.80
C VAL A 94 -1.20 4.13 7.20
N PRO A 95 -2.38 4.33 6.57
CA PRO A 95 -3.28 5.43 6.89
C PRO A 95 -3.96 5.19 8.24
N MET A 96 -3.34 5.66 9.33
CA MET A 96 -3.86 5.57 10.71
C MET A 96 -4.59 6.85 11.17
N GLY A 97 -4.94 7.72 10.23
CA GLY A 97 -5.57 9.02 10.50
C GLY A 97 -7.10 8.98 10.55
N PHE A 98 -7.68 10.14 10.84
CA PHE A 98 -9.11 10.35 10.68
C PHE A 98 -9.45 10.46 9.19
N THR A 99 -10.51 9.78 8.77
CA THR A 99 -11.02 9.81 7.40
C THR A 99 -12.50 10.14 7.40
N THR A 100 -13.01 10.68 6.29
CA THR A 100 -14.42 11.08 6.20
C THR A 100 -15.34 9.86 6.09
N ALA A 101 -16.60 10.01 6.51
CA ALA A 101 -17.59 8.92 6.41
C ALA A 101 -17.80 8.43 4.97
N TYR A 102 -17.67 9.34 4.00
CA TYR A 102 -17.80 9.03 2.58
C TYR A 102 -16.64 8.14 2.09
N GLU A 103 -15.39 8.47 2.42
CA GLU A 103 -14.22 7.64 2.06
C GLU A 103 -14.30 6.23 2.66
N VAL A 104 -14.79 6.10 3.90
CA VAL A 104 -14.97 4.79 4.53
C VAL A 104 -16.04 3.97 3.80
N HIS A 105 -17.09 4.61 3.28
CA HIS A 105 -18.13 3.93 2.50
C HIS A 105 -17.61 3.43 1.15
N GLU A 106 -16.81 4.24 0.45
CA GLU A 106 -16.14 3.81 -0.80
C GLU A 106 -15.21 2.61 -0.54
N ARG A 107 -14.32 2.69 0.44
CA ARG A 107 -13.42 1.57 0.80
C ARG A 107 -14.17 0.28 1.15
N ARG A 108 -15.35 0.39 1.80
CA ARG A 108 -16.17 -0.80 2.11
C ARG A 108 -16.85 -1.39 0.89
N SER A 109 -17.10 -0.59 -0.13
CA SER A 109 -17.70 -1.05 -1.39
C SER A 109 -16.70 -1.85 -2.23
N GLU A 110 -15.39 -1.60 -2.05
CA GLU A 110 -14.28 -2.35 -2.65
C GLU A 110 -13.98 -3.68 -1.95
N LEU A 111 -14.66 -4.00 -0.83
CA LEU A 111 -14.44 -5.25 -0.11
C LEU A 111 -14.95 -6.46 -0.91
N ILE A 112 -14.08 -7.45 -1.07
CA ILE A 112 -14.42 -8.72 -1.73
C ILE A 112 -15.34 -9.53 -0.81
N GLN A 113 -16.55 -9.84 -1.30
CA GLN A 113 -17.53 -10.67 -0.60
C GLN A 113 -17.59 -12.06 -1.22
N ILE A 114 -17.27 -13.08 -0.43
CA ILE A 114 -17.35 -14.48 -0.86
C ILE A 114 -18.79 -14.98 -0.63
N ARG A 115 -19.41 -15.57 -1.65
CA ARG A 115 -20.78 -16.10 -1.56
C ARG A 115 -20.84 -17.34 -0.66
N THR A 116 -21.93 -17.49 0.09
CA THR A 116 -22.16 -18.60 1.03
C THR A 116 -22.66 -19.90 0.39
N GLY A 117 -23.00 -19.88 -0.91
CA GLY A 117 -23.26 -21.09 -1.69
C GLY A 117 -24.58 -21.84 -1.42
N SER A 118 -25.57 -21.21 -0.79
CA SER A 118 -26.94 -21.73 -0.65
C SER A 118 -27.91 -21.14 -1.67
#